data_AF-A0A1R3UJQ2-F1
#
_entry.id   AF-A0A1R3UJQ2-F1
#
_cell.length_a   1.000
_cell.length_b   1.000
_cell.length_c   1.000
_cell.angle_alpha   90.00
_cell.angle_beta   90.00
_cell.angle_gamma   90.00
#
_symmetry.space_group_name_H-M   'P 1'
#
loop_
_entity.id
_entity.type
_entity.pdbx_description
1 polymer ?
#
loop_
_entity_poly.entity_id
_entity_poly.type
_entity_poly.pdbx_seq_one_letter_code
_entity_poly.pdbx_strand_id
1 'polypeptide(L)'
;MSEWSIQTDTVRSVLTTVMGHLGDGEATEGLSGNILDMDTAVQGAASECADSMPVSSAIGMFMEHFSPICGQMVRRTSSALSGCAEATEHYVTGDYEMAAEAQSAHLDAPITEDDLPPNI
;
A
#
# COMPACT_ATOMS: atom_id res chain seq x y z
N MET A 1 -8.84 17.28 -26.37
CA MET A 1 -7.88 16.18 -26.50
C MET A 1 -6.89 16.36 -25.38
N SER A 2 -6.88 15.46 -24.41
CA SER A 2 -6.09 15.62 -23.19
C SER A 2 -4.59 15.57 -23.52
N GLU A 3 -3.85 16.47 -22.87
CA GLU A 3 -2.44 16.80 -23.05
C GLU A 3 -1.50 15.70 -22.51
N TRP A 4 -1.83 14.42 -22.70
CA TRP A 4 -0.99 13.33 -22.21
C TRP A 4 0.32 13.33 -23.01
N SER A 5 1.39 13.78 -22.36
CA SER A 5 2.77 13.77 -22.85
C SER A 5 3.64 13.08 -21.80
N ILE A 6 3.43 11.78 -21.62
CA ILE A 6 4.18 11.00 -20.63
C ILE A 6 5.43 10.36 -21.24
N GLN A 7 6.53 10.38 -20.49
CA GLN A 7 7.74 9.63 -20.80
C GLN A 7 7.61 8.23 -20.21
N THR A 8 7.19 7.26 -21.03
CA THR A 8 6.81 5.91 -20.58
C THR A 8 7.95 5.18 -19.86
N ASP A 9 9.20 5.34 -20.30
CA ASP A 9 10.38 4.76 -19.64
C ASP A 9 10.62 5.38 -18.25
N THR A 10 10.41 6.69 -18.11
CA THR A 10 10.52 7.38 -16.82
C THR A 10 9.39 6.96 -15.87
N VAL A 11 8.16 6.84 -16.37
CA VAL A 11 7.03 6.35 -15.57
C VAL A 11 7.29 4.94 -15.07
N ARG A 12 7.79 4.04 -15.93
CA ARG A 12 8.18 2.68 -15.52
C ARG A 12 9.24 2.70 -14.42
N SER A 13 10.26 3.55 -14.54
CA SER A 13 11.29 3.69 -13.50
C SER A 13 10.69 4.13 -12.16
N VAL A 14 9.78 5.11 -12.17
CA VAL A 14 9.11 5.58 -10.95
C VAL A 14 8.26 4.46 -10.34
N LEU A 15 7.47 3.75 -11.16
CA LEU A 15 6.66 2.61 -10.71
C LEU A 15 7.53 1.54 -10.01
N THR A 16 8.66 1.16 -10.62
CA THR A 16 9.59 0.20 -10.01
C THR A 16 10.17 0.71 -8.69
N THR A 17 10.57 1.99 -8.62
CA THR A 17 11.10 2.56 -7.38
C THR A 17 10.06 2.58 -6.25
N VAL A 18 8.83 3.02 -6.54
CA VAL A 18 7.77 3.11 -5.53
C VAL A 18 7.31 1.71 -5.11
N MET A 19 7.25 0.75 -6.03
CA MET A 19 7.00 -0.67 -5.69
C MET A 19 8.08 -1.21 -4.74
N GLY A 20 9.36 -0.86 -4.96
CA GLY A 20 10.43 -1.21 -4.01
C GLY A 20 10.27 -0.57 -2.63
N HIS A 21 9.69 0.63 -2.53
CA HIS A 21 9.36 1.25 -1.23
C HIS A 21 8.15 0.60 -0.55
N LEU A 22 7.19 0.09 -1.33
CA LEU A 22 6.02 -0.60 -0.80
C LEU A 22 6.43 -1.90 -0.09
N GLY A 23 7.42 -2.60 -0.65
CA GLY A 23 7.90 -3.88 -0.14
C GLY A 23 7.48 -5.04 -1.03
N ASP A 24 7.62 -6.24 -0.51
CA ASP A 24 7.29 -7.49 -1.17
C ASP A 24 5.96 -8.09 -0.67
N GLY A 25 5.51 -9.13 -1.36
CA GLY A 25 4.31 -9.88 -0.98
C GLY A 25 4.49 -10.75 0.27
N GLU A 26 5.73 -10.95 0.72
CA GLU A 26 6.08 -11.71 1.92
C GLU A 26 6.21 -10.82 3.17
N ALA A 27 6.05 -9.49 3.02
CA ALA A 27 6.22 -8.50 4.07
C ALA A 27 7.58 -8.60 4.79
N THR A 28 8.66 -8.75 4.03
CA THR A 28 10.04 -8.82 4.54
C THR A 28 10.82 -7.53 4.34
N GLU A 29 10.41 -6.70 3.38
CA GLU A 29 11.10 -5.44 3.02
C GLU A 29 10.09 -4.29 2.86
N GLY A 30 10.61 -3.07 2.72
CA GLY A 30 9.81 -1.88 2.44
C GLY A 30 8.79 -1.52 3.53
N LEU A 31 7.70 -0.87 3.13
CA LEU A 31 6.62 -0.47 4.04
C LEU A 31 5.94 -1.69 4.68
N SER A 32 5.69 -2.77 3.93
CA SER A 32 5.06 -3.98 4.45
C SER A 32 5.90 -4.65 5.55
N GLY A 33 7.21 -4.80 5.33
CA GLY A 33 8.13 -5.32 6.35
C GLY A 33 8.24 -4.43 7.58
N ASN A 34 8.37 -3.12 7.40
CA ASN A 34 8.44 -2.18 8.53
C ASN A 34 7.17 -2.21 9.42
N ILE A 35 5.99 -2.43 8.82
CA ILE A 35 4.73 -2.57 9.56
C ILE A 35 4.74 -3.86 10.39
N LEU A 36 5.20 -4.97 9.83
CA LEU A 36 5.28 -6.26 10.53
C LEU A 36 6.30 -6.23 11.68
N ASP A 37 7.46 -5.61 11.46
CA ASP A 37 8.47 -5.41 12.49
C ASP A 37 7.94 -4.55 13.64
N MET A 38 7.22 -3.47 13.32
CA MET A 38 6.57 -2.62 14.32
C MET A 38 5.52 -3.41 15.11
N ASP A 39 4.65 -4.17 14.46
CA ASP A 39 3.62 -4.98 15.11
C ASP A 39 4.26 -5.99 16.08
N THR A 40 5.29 -6.70 15.63
CA THR A 40 6.05 -7.66 16.45
C THR A 40 6.70 -6.99 17.66
N ALA A 41 7.36 -5.84 17.45
CA ALA A 41 8.03 -5.11 18.52
C ALA A 41 7.05 -4.57 19.57
N VAL A 42 5.89 -4.07 19.13
CA VAL A 42 4.86 -3.52 20.01
C VAL A 42 4.15 -4.64 20.79
N GLN A 43 3.87 -5.79 20.16
CA GLN A 43 3.36 -6.98 20.86
C GLN A 43 4.34 -7.48 21.91
N GLY A 44 5.64 -7.55 21.59
CA GLY A 44 6.69 -7.91 22.54
C GLY A 44 6.77 -6.92 23.72
N ALA A 45 6.66 -5.61 23.44
CA ALA A 45 6.62 -4.61 24.51
C ALA A 45 5.41 -4.78 25.45
N ALA A 46 4.25 -5.12 24.90
CA ALA A 46 3.03 -5.35 25.68
C ALA A 46 3.11 -6.60 26.58
N SER A 47 3.66 -7.70 26.05
CA SER A 47 3.66 -9.00 26.72
C SER A 47 4.88 -9.23 27.63
N GLU A 48 6.04 -8.68 27.28
CA GLU A 48 7.31 -8.98 27.96
C GLU A 48 7.81 -7.82 28.81
N CYS A 49 7.45 -6.57 28.50
CA CYS A 49 8.06 -5.38 29.11
C CYS A 49 7.13 -4.51 29.95
N ALA A 50 5.82 -4.54 29.69
CA ALA A 50 4.89 -3.56 30.27
C ALA A 50 4.78 -3.62 31.81
N ASP A 51 5.05 -4.78 32.43
CA ASP A 51 5.00 -5.09 33.89
C ASP A 51 3.80 -4.46 34.64
N SER A 52 2.73 -4.15 33.91
CA SER A 52 1.60 -3.34 34.33
C SER A 52 0.44 -3.56 33.37
N MET A 53 -0.65 -4.13 33.89
CA MET A 53 -1.85 -4.44 33.11
C MET A 53 -2.46 -3.21 32.40
N PRO A 54 -2.54 -2.02 33.02
CA PRO A 54 -2.99 -0.82 32.31
C PRO A 54 -2.10 -0.44 31.13
N VAL A 55 -0.78 -0.60 31.25
CA VAL A 55 0.17 -0.27 30.18
C VAL A 55 0.07 -1.27 29.03
N SER A 56 0.02 -2.58 29.32
CA SER A 56 -0.16 -3.60 28.29
C SER A 56 -1.49 -3.44 27.55
N SER A 57 -2.57 -3.09 28.26
CA SER A 57 -3.88 -2.82 27.65
C SER A 57 -3.85 -1.58 26.76
N ALA A 58 -3.17 -0.50 27.18
CA ALA A 58 -3.01 0.70 26.37
C ALA A 58 -2.23 0.44 25.07
N ILE A 59 -1.19 -0.40 25.14
CA ILE A 59 -0.42 -0.82 23.96
C ILE A 59 -1.30 -1.68 23.03
N GLY A 60 -2.11 -2.60 23.57
CA GLY A 60 -3.08 -3.37 22.80
C GLY A 60 -4.05 -2.49 22.00
N MET A 61 -4.67 -1.51 22.67
CA MET A 61 -5.58 -0.55 22.03
C MET A 61 -4.88 0.32 20.97
N PHE A 62 -3.60 0.66 21.17
CA PHE A 62 -2.81 1.35 20.16
C PHE A 62 -2.68 0.50 18.88
N MET A 63 -2.30 -0.78 19.01
CA MET A 63 -2.18 -1.66 17.84
C MET A 63 -3.52 -1.87 17.14
N GLU A 64 -4.59 -2.13 17.88
CA GLU A 64 -5.94 -2.28 17.31
C GLU A 64 -6.35 -1.07 16.46
N HIS A 65 -5.93 0.14 16.84
CA HIS A 65 -6.22 1.35 16.07
C HIS A 65 -5.30 1.52 14.85
N PHE A 66 -4.00 1.31 15.01
CA PHE A 66 -3.01 1.68 14.00
C PHE A 66 -2.73 0.59 12.96
N SER A 67 -2.86 -0.70 13.30
CA SER A 67 -2.61 -1.80 12.35
C SER A 67 -3.51 -1.71 11.10
N PRO A 68 -4.83 -1.42 11.21
CA PRO A 68 -5.67 -1.21 10.03
C PRO A 68 -5.26 0.01 9.20
N ILE A 69 -4.82 1.09 9.84
CA ILE A 69 -4.38 2.32 9.16
C ILE A 69 -3.12 2.05 8.34
N CYS A 70 -2.14 1.35 8.93
CA CYS A 70 -0.93 0.91 8.24
C CYS A 70 -1.24 0.00 7.05
N GLY A 71 -2.15 -0.97 7.22
CA GLY A 71 -2.63 -1.81 6.12
C GLY A 71 -3.28 -1.00 4.98
N GLN A 72 -4.07 0.04 5.31
CA GLN A 72 -4.65 0.92 4.29
C GLN A 72 -3.59 1.71 3.51
N MET A 73 -2.48 2.11 4.14
CA MET A 73 -1.38 2.79 3.43
C MET A 73 -0.77 1.91 2.34
N VAL A 74 -0.50 0.64 2.66
CA VAL A 74 0.03 -0.34 1.70
C VAL A 74 -0.95 -0.54 0.55
N ARG A 75 -2.22 -0.78 0.86
CA ARG A 75 -3.26 -1.01 -0.15
C ARG A 75 -3.48 0.19 -1.06
N ARG A 76 -3.59 1.39 -0.50
CA ARG A 76 -3.81 2.62 -1.27
C ARG A 76 -2.63 2.91 -2.20
N THR A 77 -1.41 2.63 -1.74
CA THR A 77 -0.21 2.73 -2.57
C THR A 77 -0.23 1.69 -3.69
N SER A 78 -0.57 0.44 -3.39
CA SER A 78 -0.68 -0.64 -4.38
C SER A 78 -1.72 -0.31 -5.46
N SER A 79 -2.93 0.10 -5.08
CA SER A 79 -4.00 0.48 -6.01
C SER A 79 -3.58 1.66 -6.90
N ALA A 80 -2.93 2.69 -6.33
CA ALA A 80 -2.42 3.81 -7.11
C ALA A 80 -1.34 3.38 -8.13
N LEU A 81 -0.47 2.43 -7.76
CA LEU A 81 0.54 1.88 -8.67
C LEU A 81 -0.10 1.07 -9.80
N SER A 82 -1.08 0.22 -9.49
CA SER A 82 -1.82 -0.57 -10.47
C SER A 82 -2.54 0.33 -11.47
N GLY A 83 -3.29 1.34 -11.00
CA GLY A 83 -3.97 2.28 -11.88
C GLY A 83 -3.01 3.10 -12.74
N CYS A 84 -1.85 3.49 -12.21
CA CYS A 84 -0.82 4.18 -12.99
C CYS A 84 -0.18 3.26 -14.05
N ALA A 85 0.05 1.98 -13.72
CA ALA A 85 0.57 0.99 -14.65
C ALA A 85 -0.43 0.72 -15.79
N GLU A 86 -1.69 0.45 -15.47
CA GLU A 86 -2.79 0.23 -16.43
C GLU A 86 -3.00 1.45 -17.32
N ALA A 87 -3.03 2.66 -16.76
CA ALA A 87 -3.14 3.89 -17.53
C ALA A 87 -1.97 4.08 -18.50
N THR A 88 -0.75 3.72 -18.07
CA THR A 88 0.44 3.80 -18.93
C THR A 88 0.39 2.77 -20.06
N GLU A 89 -0.13 1.57 -19.79
CA GLU A 89 -0.35 0.55 -20.81
C GLU A 89 -1.35 1.01 -21.89
N HIS A 90 -2.50 1.53 -21.47
CA HIS A 90 -3.49 2.08 -22.39
C HIS A 90 -2.97 3.29 -23.18
N TYR A 91 -2.17 4.16 -22.55
CA TYR A 91 -1.50 5.25 -23.27
C TYR A 91 -0.55 4.73 -24.36
N VAL A 92 0.22 3.68 -24.09
CA VAL A 92 1.15 3.08 -25.06
C VAL A 92 0.42 2.46 -26.25
N THR A 93 -0.76 1.88 -26.03
CA THR A 93 -1.60 1.32 -27.11
C THR A 93 -2.38 2.37 -27.88
N GLY A 94 -2.34 3.64 -27.44
CA GLY A 94 -3.03 4.77 -28.07
C GLY A 94 -4.50 4.92 -27.65
N ASP A 95 -4.93 4.17 -26.62
CA ASP A 95 -6.29 4.22 -26.08
C ASP A 95 -6.37 5.21 -24.91
N TYR A 96 -6.46 6.50 -25.26
CA TYR A 96 -6.44 7.58 -24.28
C TYR A 96 -7.70 7.64 -23.41
N GLU A 97 -8.83 7.10 -23.88
CA GLU A 97 -10.07 7.02 -23.09
C GLU A 97 -9.90 5.99 -21.97
N MET A 98 -9.44 4.78 -22.30
CA MET A 98 -9.14 3.75 -21.31
C MET A 98 -8.01 4.16 -20.35
N ALA A 99 -7.02 4.91 -20.84
CA ALA A 99 -5.96 5.46 -19.97
C ALA A 99 -6.51 6.42 -18.90
N ALA A 100 -7.44 7.30 -19.29
CA ALA A 100 -8.10 8.22 -18.37
C ALA A 100 -9.05 7.48 -17.41
N GLU A 101 -9.78 6.48 -17.91
CA GLU A 101 -10.66 5.64 -17.10
C GLU A 101 -9.87 4.89 -16.03
N ALA A 102 -8.78 4.20 -16.42
CA ALA A 102 -7.89 3.49 -15.49
C ALA A 102 -7.32 4.43 -14.42
N GLN A 103 -6.88 5.64 -14.80
CA GLN A 103 -6.42 6.61 -13.81
C GLN A 103 -7.53 7.02 -12.82
N SER A 104 -8.77 7.18 -13.29
CA SER A 104 -9.90 7.62 -12.46
C SER A 104 -10.49 6.51 -11.59
N ALA A 105 -10.51 5.27 -12.06
CA ALA A 105 -11.09 4.14 -11.35
C ALA A 105 -10.37 3.87 -10.01
N HIS A 106 -9.06 4.07 -9.97
CA HIS A 106 -8.23 3.83 -8.79
C HIS A 106 -8.11 5.04 -7.85
N LEU A 107 -8.71 6.20 -8.19
CA LEU A 107 -8.78 7.37 -7.30
C LEU A 107 -9.93 7.25 -6.27
N ASP A 108 -11.04 6.62 -6.68
CA ASP A 108 -12.28 6.53 -5.90
C ASP A 108 -12.64 5.09 -5.49
N ALA A 109 -11.81 4.09 -5.83
CA ALA A 109 -12.05 2.70 -5.46
C ALA A 109 -12.11 2.55 -3.92
N PRO A 110 -13.24 2.08 -3.36
CA PRO A 110 -13.31 1.76 -1.95
C PRO A 110 -12.35 0.60 -1.68
N ILE A 111 -11.45 0.76 -0.71
CA ILE A 111 -10.56 -0.32 -0.27
C ILE A 111 -11.42 -1.36 0.44
N THR A 112 -11.54 -2.57 -0.11
CA THR A 112 -12.38 -3.65 0.43
C THR A 112 -11.55 -4.76 1.07
N GLU A 113 -12.15 -5.67 1.83
CA GLU A 113 -11.43 -6.81 2.41
C GLU A 113 -10.85 -7.75 1.34
N ASP A 114 -11.42 -7.83 0.14
CA ASP A 114 -10.92 -8.68 -0.96
C ASP A 114 -9.63 -8.16 -1.60
N ASP A 115 -9.24 -6.91 -1.34
CA ASP A 115 -7.96 -6.34 -1.76
C ASP A 115 -6.80 -6.71 -0.82
N LEU A 116 -7.02 -7.69 0.08
CA LEU A 116 -6.00 -8.31 0.93
C LEU A 116 -5.21 -9.34 0.13
N PRO A 117 -3.87 -9.41 0.25
CA PRO A 117 -3.17 -10.62 -0.16
C PRO A 117 -3.71 -11.81 0.65
N PRO A 118 -3.94 -12.97 0.02
CA PRO A 118 -4.35 -14.15 0.76
C PRO A 118 -3.25 -14.47 1.77
N ASN A 119 -3.64 -14.61 3.05
CA ASN A 119 -2.81 -14.91 4.24
C ASN A 119 -2.56 -13.74 5.22
N ILE A 120 -3.55 -12.86 5.40
CA ILE A 120 -3.77 -12.17 6.68
C ILE A 120 -5.11 -12.62 7.26
#